data_AF-A5ZPV4-F1
#
_entry.id   AF-A5ZPV4-F1
#
_cell.length_a   1.000
_cell.length_b   1.000
_cell.length_c   1.000
_cell.angle_alpha   90.00
_cell.angle_beta   90.00
_cell.angle_gamma   90.00
#
_symmetry.space_group_name_H-M   'P 1'
#
loop_
_entity.id
_entity.type
_entity.pdbx_description
1 polymer ?
#
loop_
_entity_poly.entity_id
_entity_poly.type
_entity_poly.pdbx_seq_one_letter_code
_entity_poly.pdbx_strand_id
1 'polypeptide(L)' 'MAEKLSPWCKKAKIAMIQKDIGVSDMAERLGNNRSYISSVLNGRVVSPPIRKRISDYLNITDDDSCSDD' A
#
# COMPACT_ATOMS: atom_id res chain seq x y z
N MET A 1 -13.60 7.60 -14.62
CA MET A 1 -12.21 7.39 -15.05
C MET A 1 -11.60 6.38 -14.10
N ALA A 2 -11.38 5.14 -14.53
CA ALA A 2 -10.70 4.15 -13.70
C ALA A 2 -9.19 4.45 -13.80
N GLU A 3 -8.70 5.37 -12.97
CA GLU A 3 -7.27 5.57 -12.82
C GLU A 3 -6.67 4.20 -12.46
N LYS A 4 -5.84 3.66 -13.38
CA LYS A 4 -5.19 2.37 -13.18
C LYS A 4 -4.32 2.49 -11.94
N LEU A 5 -4.76 1.89 -10.83
CA LEU A 5 -3.95 1.73 -9.63
C LEU A 5 -2.61 1.12 -10.02
N SER A 6 -1.51 1.76 -9.61
CA SER A 6 -0.17 1.23 -9.78
C SER A 6 -0.09 -0.22 -9.25
N PRO A 7 0.73 -1.09 -9.85
CA PRO A 7 0.84 -2.49 -9.44
C PRO A 7 1.20 -2.62 -7.96
N TRP A 8 2.00 -1.71 -7.41
CA TRP A 8 2.26 -1.65 -5.96
C TRP A 8 0.98 -1.46 -5.12
N CYS A 9 0.09 -0.54 -5.51
CA CYS A 9 -1.17 -0.31 -4.80
C CYS A 9 -2.06 -1.57 -4.79
N LYS A 10 -2.07 -2.32 -5.90
CA LYS A 10 -2.77 -3.61 -5.98
C LYS A 10 -2.12 -4.65 -5.06
N LYS A 11 -0.79 -4.81 -5.13
CA LYS A 11 -0.02 -5.72 -4.25
C LYS A 11 -0.27 -5.42 -2.77
N ALA A 12 -0.23 -4.13 -2.38
CA ALA A 12 -0.49 -3.71 -1.01
C ALA A 12 -1.89 -4.09 -0.55
N LYS A 13 -2.94 -3.82 -1.35
CA LYS A 13 -4.32 -4.22 -1.03
C LYS A 13 -4.48 -5.74 -0.92
N ILE A 14 -3.85 -6.51 -1.81
CA ILE A 14 -3.87 -7.98 -1.76
C ILE A 14 -3.19 -8.48 -0.48
N ALA A 15 -2.01 -7.96 -0.15
CA ALA A 15 -1.28 -8.35 1.06
C ALA A 15 -2.04 -7.99 2.35
N MET A 16 -2.76 -6.85 2.36
CA MET A 16 -3.65 -6.50 3.46
C MET A 16 -4.76 -7.53 3.66
N ILE A 17 -5.40 -8.00 2.58
CA ILE A 17 -6.43 -9.04 2.64
C ILE A 17 -5.82 -10.38 3.09
N GLN A 18 -4.66 -10.76 2.54
CA GLN A 18 -3.99 -12.02 2.90
C GLN A 18 -3.57 -12.08 4.37
N LYS A 19 -3.24 -10.93 4.98
CA LYS A 19 -2.83 -10.83 6.38
C LYS A 19 -3.97 -10.42 7.32
N ASP A 20 -5.18 -10.23 6.80
CA ASP A 20 -6.35 -9.71 7.53
C ASP A 20 -6.07 -8.37 8.24
N ILE A 21 -5.27 -7.50 7.60
CA ILE A 21 -4.86 -6.21 8.16
C ILE A 21 -5.77 -5.10 7.62
N GLY A 22 -6.41 -4.38 8.54
CA GLY A 22 -7.18 -3.17 8.22
C GLY A 22 -6.31 -1.95 7.98
N VAL A 23 -6.81 -0.99 7.19
CA VAL A 23 -6.15 0.32 6.99
C VAL A 23 -5.98 1.06 8.31
N SER A 24 -6.94 0.92 9.24
CA SER A 24 -6.86 1.52 10.58
C SER A 24 -5.71 0.93 11.41
N ASP A 25 -5.61 -0.40 11.48
CA ASP A 25 -4.55 -1.09 12.24
C ASP A 25 -3.16 -0.73 11.71
N MET A 26 -3.00 -0.77 10.38
CA MET A 26 -1.76 -0.35 9.73
C MET A 26 -1.44 1.12 10.02
N ALA A 27 -2.43 2.01 9.99
CA ALA A 27 -2.24 3.42 10.28
C ALA A 27 -1.78 3.64 11.73
N GLU A 28 -2.42 2.99 12.70
CA GLU A 28 -2.01 3.00 14.10
C GLU A 28 -0.59 2.46 14.28
N ARG A 29 -0.27 1.33 13.66
CA ARG A 29 1.04 0.69 13.75
C ARG A 29 2.17 1.53 13.13
N LEU A 30 1.85 2.25 12.05
CA LEU A 30 2.79 3.16 11.39
C LEU A 30 2.82 4.56 12.00
N GLY A 31 1.98 4.85 13.00
CA GLY A 31 1.83 6.18 13.60
C GLY A 31 1.35 7.24 12.61
N ASN A 32 0.49 6.84 11.66
CA ASN A 32 -0.03 7.70 10.60
C ASN A 32 -1.55 7.76 10.64
N ASN A 33 -2.12 8.75 9.95
CA ASN A 33 -3.58 8.85 9.81
C ASN A 33 -4.12 7.83 8.81
N ARG A 34 -5.26 7.20 9.15
CA ARG A 34 -5.97 6.26 8.27
C ARG A 34 -6.27 6.87 6.90
N SER A 35 -6.73 8.11 6.86
CA SER A 35 -7.02 8.82 5.59
C SER A 35 -5.76 9.02 4.76
N TYR A 36 -4.61 9.26 5.41
CA TYR A 36 -3.33 9.41 4.73
C TYR A 36 -2.87 8.09 4.12
N ILE A 37 -2.87 7.00 4.89
CA ILE A 37 -2.56 5.65 4.40
C ILE A 37 -3.51 5.24 3.27
N SER A 38 -4.81 5.52 3.40
CA SER A 38 -5.79 5.23 2.35
C SER A 38 -5.51 6.00 1.06
N SER A 39 -5.12 7.27 1.14
CA SER A 39 -4.70 8.06 -0.01
C SER A 39 -3.43 7.49 -0.67
N VAL A 40 -2.47 7.00 0.12
CA VAL A 40 -1.26 6.34 -0.41
C VAL A 40 -1.58 5.03 -1.11
N LEU A 41 -2.40 4.17 -0.49
CA LEU A 41 -2.83 2.88 -1.05
C LEU A 41 -3.73 3.01 -2.28
N ASN A 42 -4.41 4.15 -2.43
CA ASN A 42 -5.19 4.47 -3.62
C ASN A 42 -4.37 5.23 -4.67
N GLY A 43 -3.07 5.46 -4.45
CA GLY A 43 -2.20 6.18 -5.38
C GLY A 43 -2.48 7.69 -5.48
N ARG A 44 -3.34 8.26 -4.61
CA ARG A 44 -3.62 9.70 -4.57
C ARG A 44 -2.47 10.50 -3.97
N VAL A 45 -1.70 9.88 -3.08
CA VAL A 45 -0.53 10.50 -2.44
C VAL A 45 0.67 9.58 -2.65
N VAL A 46 1.71 10.11 -3.27
CA VAL A 46 2.99 9.40 -3.43
C VAL A 46 3.92 9.86 -2.33
N SER A 47 4.09 9.03 -1.30
CA SER A 47 5.01 9.28 -0.19
C SER A 47 6.01 8.14 -0.10
N PRO A 48 7.23 8.27 -0.66
CA PRO A 48 8.25 7.23 -0.62
C PRO A 48 8.58 6.71 0.80
N PRO A 49 8.68 7.54 1.86
CA PRO A 49 8.98 6.99 3.20
C PRO A 49 7.85 6.12 3.74
N ILE A 50 6.58 6.50 3.49
CA ILE A 50 5.43 5.69 3.92
C ILE A 50 5.25 4.46 3.03
N ARG A 51 5.44 4.59 1.72
CA ARG A 51 5.43 3.45 0.80
C ARG A 51 6.42 2.38 1.26
N LYS A 52 7.66 2.78 1.60
CA LYS A 52 8.67 1.86 2.15
C LYS A 52 8.25 1.21 3.47
N ARG A 53 7.68 1.98 4.41
CA ARG A 53 7.17 1.44 5.69
C ARG A 53 6.01 0.46 5.50
N ILE A 54 5.07 0.76 4.61
CA ILE A 54 3.97 -0.14 4.26
C ILE A 54 4.52 -1.40 3.60
N SER A 55 5.47 -1.26 2.67
CA SER A 55 6.12 -2.38 2.00
C SER A 55 6.83 -3.30 3.00
N ASP A 56 7.57 -2.74 3.95
CA ASP A 56 8.25 -3.48 5.01
C ASP A 56 7.24 -4.22 5.92
N TYR A 57 6.20 -3.51 6.37
CA TYR A 57 5.17 -4.05 7.23
C TYR A 57 4.33 -5.15 6.57
N LEU A 58 3.94 -4.96 5.31
CA LEU A 58 3.24 -5.96 4.51
C LEU A 58 4.17 -7.02 3.92
N ASN A 59 5.48 -6.87 4.09
CA ASN A 59 6.50 -7.72 3.50
C ASN A 59 6.32 -7.90 1.97
N ILE A 60 6.03 -6.80 1.27
CA ILE A 60 5.90 -6.76 -0.19
C ILE A 60 7.09 -6.05 -0.81
N THR A 61 7.43 -6.42 -2.03
CA THR A 61 8.40 -5.71 -2.84
C THR A 61 7.82 -4.40 -3.35
N ASP A 62 8.61 -3.33 -3.25
CA ASP A 62 8.30 -2.01 -3.83
C ASP A 62 8.33 -2.01 -5.37
N ASP A 63 8.67 -3.14 -5.95
CA ASP A 63 8.97 -3.31 -7.35
C ASP A 63 7.70 -3.25 -8.21
N ASP A 64 7.67 -2.24 -9.09
CA ASP A 64 6.60 -1.99 -10.06
C ASP A 64 6.70 -2.94 -11.27
N SER A 65 7.68 -3.85 -11.32
CA SER A 65 7.85 -4.80 -12.42
C SER A 65 6.69 -5.80 -12.38
N CYS A 66 5.74 -5.56 -13.27
CA CYS A 66 4.90 -6.57 -13.85
C CYS A 66 5.81 -7.42 -14.73
N SER A 67 6.40 -8.48 -14.17
CA SER A 67 6.78 -9.62 -15.01
C SER A 67 5.47 -10.30 -15.39
N ASP A 68 4.82 -9.77 -16.43
CA ASP A 68 3.93 -10.58 -17.27
C ASP A 68 4.85 -11.61 -17.92
N ASP A 69 4.60 -12.88 -17.61
CA ASP A 69 5.30 -14.07 -18.12
C ASP A 69 5.31 -14.13 -19.65
#